data_AF-A0A6C0IZC8-F1
#
_entry.id   AF-A0A6C0IZC8-F1
#
_cell.length_a   1.000
_cell.length_b   1.000
_cell.length_c   1.000
_cell.angle_alpha   90.00
_cell.angle_beta   90.00
_cell.angle_gamma   90.00
#
_symmetry.space_group_name_H-M   'P 1'
#
loop_
_entity.id
_entity.type
_entity.pdbx_description
1 polymer ?
#
loop_
_entity_poly.entity_id
_entity_poly.type
_entity_poly.pdbx_seq_one_letter_code
_entity_poly.pdbx_strand_id
1 'polypeptide(L)'
;MSFPLYDRLSKNITNKDLTNKQKQFFFDNITNIDNNGKELLYVLIKYDSIENNINPNIIPYEGKGVNNEGLTSITWSLNNFPNRLKHLLLNFLKIHVKNINEEKQRNSKIL
;
A
#
# COMPACT_ATOMS: atom_id res chain seq x y z
N MET A 1 17.14 -10.75 1.51
CA MET A 1 16.19 -11.41 0.58
C MET A 1 15.79 -10.40 -0.47
N SER A 2 15.58 -10.78 -1.74
CA SER A 2 15.00 -9.85 -2.73
C SER A 2 13.49 -10.00 -2.76
N PHE A 3 12.77 -8.88 -2.74
CA PHE A 3 11.36 -8.84 -3.04
C PHE A 3 11.16 -7.96 -4.28
N PRO A 4 11.08 -8.55 -5.49
CA PRO A 4 11.19 -7.80 -6.75
C PRO A 4 10.17 -6.66 -6.90
N LEU A 5 8.95 -6.83 -6.39
CA LEU A 5 7.94 -5.79 -6.41
C LEU A 5 8.36 -4.60 -5.54
N TYR A 6 8.79 -4.86 -4.31
CA TYR A 6 9.30 -3.83 -3.41
C TYR A 6 10.53 -3.14 -4.00
N ASP A 7 11.48 -3.90 -4.53
CA ASP A 7 12.71 -3.39 -5.16
C ASP A 7 12.37 -2.46 -6.33
N ARG A 8 11.40 -2.83 -7.16
CA ARG A 8 10.94 -2.01 -8.28
C ARG A 8 10.23 -0.74 -7.81
N LEU A 9 9.33 -0.84 -6.83
CA LEU A 9 8.55 0.29 -6.33
C LEU A 9 9.41 1.29 -5.55
N SER A 10 10.49 0.80 -4.92
CA SER A 10 11.43 1.59 -4.12
C SER A 10 12.41 2.42 -4.96
N LYS A 11 12.52 2.17 -6.26
CA LYS A 11 13.43 2.92 -7.14
C LYS A 11 12.99 4.37 -7.26
N ASN A 12 13.97 5.28 -7.16
CA ASN A 12 13.79 6.72 -7.38
C ASN A 12 12.74 7.39 -6.48
N ILE A 13 12.49 6.84 -5.29
CA ILE A 13 11.60 7.45 -4.30
C ILE A 13 12.26 8.70 -3.70
N THR A 14 11.46 9.76 -3.52
CA THR A 14 11.86 10.96 -2.80
C THR A 14 11.59 10.85 -1.30
N ASN A 15 12.39 11.53 -0.49
CA ASN A 15 12.15 11.65 0.96
C ASN A 15 11.19 12.80 1.34
N LYS A 16 10.66 13.55 0.36
CA LYS A 16 9.63 14.57 0.61
C LYS A 16 8.31 13.90 0.99
N ASP A 17 7.49 14.54 1.82
CA ASP A 17 6.15 14.03 2.11
C ASP A 17 5.26 14.06 0.84
N LEU A 18 4.17 13.29 0.86
CA LEU A 18 3.16 13.35 -0.19
C LEU A 18 2.50 14.74 -0.20
N THR A 19 2.33 15.29 -1.39
CA THR A 19 1.48 16.47 -1.61
C THR A 19 0.02 16.16 -1.28
N ASN A 20 -0.78 17.19 -0.98
CA ASN A 20 -2.21 17.01 -0.70
C ASN A 20 -2.94 16.30 -1.85
N LYS A 21 -2.60 16.61 -3.11
CA LYS A 21 -3.16 15.92 -4.28
C LYS A 21 -2.83 14.42 -4.30
N GLN A 22 -1.61 14.05 -3.91
CA GLN A 22 -1.21 12.64 -3.82
C GLN A 22 -1.89 11.91 -2.66
N LYS A 23 -2.03 12.57 -1.50
CA LYS A 23 -2.79 12.03 -0.35
C LYS A 23 -4.25 11.81 -0.73
N GLN A 24 -4.88 12.78 -1.38
CA GLN A 24 -6.25 12.67 -1.86
C GLN A 24 -6.41 11.48 -2.81
N PHE A 25 -5.57 11.38 -3.84
CA PHE A 25 -5.57 10.22 -4.74
C PHE A 25 -5.42 8.90 -3.97
N PHE A 26 -4.56 8.86 -2.94
CA PHE A 26 -4.38 7.67 -2.13
C PHE A 26 -5.68 7.26 -1.44
N PHE A 27 -6.33 8.18 -0.72
CA PHE A 27 -7.57 7.88 0.02
C PHE A 27 -8.75 7.55 -0.90
N ASP A 28 -8.84 8.20 -2.06
CA ASP A 28 -9.92 7.94 -3.02
C ASP A 28 -9.84 6.54 -3.66
N ASN A 29 -8.64 5.95 -3.71
CA ASN A 29 -8.40 4.71 -4.43
C ASN A 29 -8.12 3.52 -3.51
N ILE A 30 -7.58 3.75 -2.31
CA ILE A 30 -7.24 2.66 -1.37
C ILE A 30 -8.46 1.86 -0.93
N THR A 31 -9.64 2.47 -0.93
CA THR A 31 -10.92 1.80 -0.60
C THR A 31 -11.40 0.87 -1.71
N ASN A 32 -10.93 1.07 -2.94
CA ASN A 32 -11.37 0.36 -4.14
C ASN A 32 -10.47 -0.81 -4.54
N ILE A 33 -9.40 -1.07 -3.79
CA ILE A 33 -8.53 -2.21 -4.06
C ILE A 33 -9.20 -3.52 -3.63
N ASP A 34 -8.96 -4.57 -4.40
CA ASP A 34 -9.45 -5.92 -4.11
C ASP A 34 -8.66 -6.56 -2.95
N ASN A 35 -9.09 -7.76 -2.53
CA ASN A 35 -8.44 -8.44 -1.40
C ASN A 35 -6.96 -8.75 -1.70
N ASN A 36 -6.64 -9.13 -2.94
CA ASN A 36 -5.26 -9.33 -3.37
C ASN A 36 -4.43 -8.04 -3.24
N GLY A 37 -5.00 -6.90 -3.62
CA GLY A 37 -4.40 -5.59 -3.45
C GLY A 37 -4.15 -5.25 -1.98
N LYS A 38 -5.10 -5.55 -1.08
CA LYS A 38 -4.95 -5.35 0.37
C LYS A 38 -3.84 -6.21 0.95
N GLU A 39 -3.77 -7.48 0.57
CA GLU A 39 -2.72 -8.40 1.00
C GLU A 39 -1.34 -7.93 0.54
N LEU A 40 -1.20 -7.55 -0.74
CA LEU A 40 0.05 -7.00 -1.26
C LEU A 40 0.46 -5.72 -0.52
N LEU A 41 -0.50 -4.84 -0.22
CA LEU A 41 -0.24 -3.62 0.53
C LEU A 41 0.29 -3.92 1.94
N TYR A 42 -0.30 -4.89 2.63
CA TYR A 42 0.19 -5.38 3.92
C TYR A 42 1.60 -5.96 3.81
N VAL A 43 1.86 -6.81 2.80
CA VAL A 43 3.18 -7.42 2.59
C VAL A 43 4.24 -6.34 2.32
N LEU A 44 3.92 -5.29 1.55
CA LEU A 44 4.84 -4.17 1.32
C LEU A 44 5.17 -3.43 2.62
N ILE A 45 4.18 -3.17 3.48
CA ILE A 45 4.39 -2.54 4.79
C ILE A 45 5.26 -3.42 5.68
N LYS A 46 4.97 -4.73 5.74
CA LYS A 46 5.72 -5.68 6.58
C LYS A 46 7.15 -5.86 6.09
N TYR A 47 7.36 -6.00 4.79
CA TYR A 47 8.69 -6.11 4.21
C TYR A 47 9.51 -4.83 4.46
N ASP A 48 8.92 -3.65 4.27
CA ASP A 48 9.56 -2.38 4.62
C ASP A 48 9.99 -2.34 6.09
N SER A 49 9.15 -2.84 7.00
CA SER A 49 9.48 -2.89 8.42
C SER A 49 10.68 -3.79 8.75
N ILE A 50 10.81 -4.92 8.03
CA ILE A 50 11.94 -5.85 8.17
C ILE A 50 13.23 -5.17 7.68
N GLU A 51 13.19 -4.52 6.50
CA GLU A 51 14.33 -3.82 5.93
C GLU A 51 14.81 -2.65 6.81
N ASN A 52 13.93 -2.07 7.63
CA ASN A 52 14.27 -1.01 8.58
C ASN A 52 14.46 -1.52 10.02
N ASN A 53 14.65 -2.82 10.25
CA ASN A 53 14.90 -3.44 11.54
C ASN A 53 13.85 -3.13 12.63
N ILE A 54 12.59 -2.93 12.23
CA ILE A 54 11.48 -2.81 13.16
C ILE A 54 11.21 -4.19 13.76
N ASN A 55 10.94 -4.24 15.06
CA ASN A 55 10.68 -5.49 15.78
C ASN A 55 9.60 -6.33 15.05
N PRO A 56 9.90 -7.57 14.64
CA PRO A 56 8.99 -8.39 13.85
C PRO A 56 7.73 -8.81 14.61
N ASN A 57 7.75 -8.78 15.95
CA ASN A 57 6.66 -9.22 16.82
C ASN A 57 5.59 -8.14 17.06
N ILE A 58 5.79 -6.92 16.54
CA ILE A 58 4.81 -5.84 16.63
C ILE A 58 4.19 -5.53 15.26
N ILE A 59 3.01 -4.91 15.29
CA ILE A 59 2.45 -4.27 14.11
C ILE A 59 3.30 -3.01 13.84
N PRO A 60 3.96 -2.90 12.68
CA PRO A 60 4.89 -1.80 12.43
C PRO A 60 4.14 -0.48 12.21
N TYR A 61 4.87 0.63 12.34
CA TYR A 61 4.39 2.00 12.03
C TYR A 61 3.10 2.39 12.77
N GLU A 62 3.03 2.00 14.05
CA GLU A 62 1.87 2.28 14.94
C GLU A 62 0.54 1.77 14.39
N GLY A 63 0.56 0.70 13.59
CA GLY A 63 -0.65 0.03 13.16
C GLY A 63 -1.43 -0.55 14.33
N LYS A 64 -2.75 -0.51 14.24
CA LYS A 64 -3.66 -0.92 15.32
C LYS A 64 -4.53 -2.07 14.84
N GLY A 65 -4.57 -3.13 15.64
CA GLY A 65 -5.61 -4.15 15.52
C GLY A 65 -6.96 -3.56 15.88
N VAL A 66 -7.96 -3.76 15.03
CA VAL A 66 -9.33 -3.33 15.24
C VAL A 66 -10.20 -4.57 15.17
N ASN A 67 -10.89 -4.85 16.28
CA ASN A 67 -11.85 -5.94 16.36
C ASN A 67 -13.25 -5.37 16.13
N ASN A 68 -13.85 -5.70 14.99
CA ASN A 68 -15.23 -5.35 14.67
C ASN A 68 -16.02 -6.65 14.50
N GLU A 69 -16.96 -6.91 15.40
CA GLU A 69 -17.94 -8.01 15.27
C GLU A 69 -17.32 -9.41 15.01
N GLY A 70 -16.17 -9.69 15.64
CA GLY A 70 -15.45 -10.96 15.47
C GLY A 70 -14.49 -11.00 14.29
N LEU A 71 -14.41 -9.94 13.48
CA LEU A 71 -13.40 -9.77 12.45
C LEU A 71 -12.23 -8.93 13.00
N THR A 72 -11.03 -9.50 13.02
CA THR A 72 -9.80 -8.78 13.35
C THR A 72 -9.22 -8.17 12.07
N SER A 73 -9.17 -6.84 12.02
CA SER A 73 -8.53 -6.09 10.95
C SER A 73 -7.35 -5.29 11.50
N ILE A 74 -6.45 -4.84 10.63
CA ILE A 74 -5.36 -3.93 11.01
C ILE A 74 -5.53 -2.64 10.25
N THR A 75 -5.37 -1.52 10.96
CA THR A 75 -5.50 -0.17 10.42
C THR A 75 -4.21 0.61 10.64
N TRP A 76 -3.90 1.50 9.71
CA TRP A 76 -2.76 2.41 9.80
C TRP A 76 -3.19 3.83 9.47
N SER A 77 -2.54 4.80 10.11
CA SER A 77 -2.57 6.20 9.69
C SER A 77 -1.48 6.43 8.64
N LEU A 78 -1.84 7.00 7.50
CA LEU A 78 -0.87 7.37 6.45
C LEU A 78 0.23 8.32 6.99
N ASN A 79 -0.06 9.09 8.03
CA ASN A 79 0.90 10.01 8.65
C ASN A 79 2.00 9.31 9.44
N ASN A 80 1.75 8.08 9.90
CA ASN A 80 2.68 7.32 10.74
C ASN A 80 3.74 6.58 9.90
N PHE A 81 3.56 6.51 8.59
CA PHE A 81 4.55 5.92 7.69
C PHE A 81 5.69 6.90 7.40
N PRO A 82 6.94 6.42 7.29
CA PRO A 82 8.04 7.21 6.73
C PRO A 82 7.70 7.68 5.32
N ASN A 83 8.18 8.87 4.94
CA ASN A 83 7.90 9.45 3.61
C ASN A 83 8.23 8.48 2.46
N ARG A 84 9.34 7.75 2.57
CA ARG A 84 9.73 6.72 1.60
C ARG A 84 8.63 5.67 1.41
N LEU A 85 8.09 5.14 2.51
CA LEU A 85 7.02 4.15 2.47
C LEU A 85 5.73 4.74 1.90
N LYS A 86 5.38 5.99 2.24
CA LYS A 86 4.20 6.65 1.64
C LYS A 86 4.28 6.69 0.11
N HIS A 87 5.43 7.05 -0.45
CA HIS A 87 5.65 7.06 -1.90
C HIS A 87 5.64 5.67 -2.51
N LEU A 88 6.21 4.68 -1.82
CA LEU A 88 6.18 3.28 -2.25
C LEU A 88 4.75 2.76 -2.38
N LEU A 89 3.93 2.96 -1.35
CA LEU A 89 2.53 2.55 -1.35
C LEU A 89 1.70 3.32 -2.40
N LEU A 90 1.99 4.61 -2.61
CA LEU A 90 1.37 5.39 -3.67
C LEU A 90 1.72 4.86 -5.06
N ASN A 91 2.98 4.49 -5.31
CA ASN A 91 3.42 3.91 -6.59
C ASN A 91 2.73 2.58 -6.84
N PHE A 92 2.60 1.73 -5.82
CA PHE A 92 1.82 0.51 -5.89
C PHE A 92 0.37 0.79 -6.29
N LEU A 93 -0.29 1.70 -5.59
CA LEU A 93 -1.70 2.01 -5.81
C LEU A 93 -1.95 2.53 -7.23
N LYS A 94 -1.06 3.39 -7.76
CA LYS A 94 -1.14 3.86 -9.15
C LYS A 94 -1.07 2.74 -10.17
N ILE A 95 -0.16 1.78 -9.98
CA ILE A 95 -0.02 0.62 -10.87
C ILE A 95 -1.25 -0.27 -10.76
N HIS A 96 -1.70 -0.55 -9.55
CA HIS A 96 -2.83 -1.43 -9.29
C HIS A 96 -4.13 -0.88 -9.88
N VAL A 97 -4.44 0.40 -9.64
CA VAL A 97 -5.62 1.09 -10.22
C VAL A 97 -5.57 1.09 -11.75
N LYS A 98 -4.39 1.34 -12.34
CA LYS A 98 -4.21 1.28 -13.78
C LYS A 98 -4.56 -0.11 -14.33
N ASN A 99 -4.03 -1.17 -13.71
CA ASN A 99 -4.29 -2.55 -14.14
C ASN A 99 -5.78 -2.91 -14.05
N ILE A 100 -6.45 -2.54 -12.95
CA ILE A 100 -7.90 -2.76 -12.78
C ILE A 100 -8.68 -2.08 -13.91
N ASN A 101 -8.32 -0.84 -14.25
CA ASN A 101 -9.02 -0.10 -15.31
C ASN A 101 -8.76 -0.72 -16.70
N GLU A 102 -7.55 -1.17 -16.97
CA GLU A 102 -7.22 -1.88 -18.22
C GLU A 102 -7.98 -3.21 -18.35
N GLU A 103 -8.13 -3.95 -17.25
CA GLU A 103 -8.95 -5.18 -17.23
C GLU A 103 -10.42 -4.91 -17.47
N LYS A 104 -10.99 -3.88 -16.83
CA LYS A 104 -12.38 -3.46 -17.06
C LYS A 104 -12.62 -3.10 -18.53
N GLN A 105 -11.69 -2.36 -19.15
CA GLN A 105 -11.76 -1.98 -20.57
C GLN A 105 -11.63 -3.19 -21.51
N ARG A 106 -10.83 -4.20 -21.17
CA ARG A 106 -10.73 -5.44 -21.96
C ARG A 106 -12.04 -6.22 -21.90
N ASN A 107 -12.63 -6.35 -20.70
CA ASN A 107 -13.85 -7.11 -20.51
C ASN A 107 -15.08 -6.44 -21.15
N SER A 108 -15.12 -5.12 -21.22
CA SER A 108 -16.22 -4.37 -21.86
C SER A 108 -16.20 -4.42 -23.40
N LYS A 109 -15.11 -4.87 -24.03
CA LYS A 109 -14.98 -4.98 -25.50
C LYS A 109 -15.32 -6.37 -26.03
N ILE A 110 -15.52 -7.34 -25.15
CA ILE A 110 -15.79 -8.74 -25.48
C ILE A 110 -17.29 -9.08 -25.33
N LEU A 111 -18.08 -8.16 -24.77
CA LEU A 111 -19.54 -8.16 -24.70
C LEU A 111 -20.13 -7.23 -25.76
#